data_AF-A0A7J2REG0-F1
#
_entry.id   AF-A0A7J2REG0-F1
#
_cell.length_a   1.000
_cell.length_b   1.000
_cell.length_c   1.000
_cell.angle_alpha   90.00
_cell.angle_beta   90.00
_cell.angle_gamma   90.00
#
_symmetry.space_group_name_H-M   'P 1'
#
loop_
_entity.id
_entity.type
_entity.pdbx_description
1 polymer ?
#
loop_
_entity_poly.entity_id
_entity_poly.type
_entity_poly.pdbx_seq_one_letter_code
_entity_poly.pdbx_strand_id
1 'polypeptide(L)' 'MNFEDIIYTKEELEYLKFVNKEDNIVTYKDNVGNQYLFEEVDKGLKYLSTIKNRSRISSGWGN' A
#
# COMPACT_ATOMS: atom_id res chain seq x y z
N MET A 1 -7.86 -16.70 14.04
CA MET A 1 -7.17 -15.40 14.01
C MET A 1 -8.06 -14.45 13.25
N ASN A 2 -8.82 -13.61 13.96
CA ASN A 2 -9.48 -12.48 13.32
C ASN A 2 -8.37 -11.49 13.02
N PHE A 3 -7.99 -11.33 11.75
CA PHE A 3 -7.22 -10.17 11.34
C PHE A 3 -8.17 -9.01 11.54
N GLU A 4 -8.05 -8.34 12.68
CA GLU A 4 -8.73 -7.07 12.92
C GLU A 4 -8.41 -6.19 11.71
N ASP A 5 -9.45 -5.73 11.02
CA ASP A 5 -9.29 -4.83 9.89
C ASP A 5 -8.57 -3.59 10.40
N ILE A 6 -7.25 -3.53 10.18
CA ILE A 6 -6.45 -2.38 10.58
C ILE A 6 -6.88 -1.22 9.69
N ILE A 7 -7.57 -0.26 10.30
CA ILE A 7 -7.99 0.98 9.65
C ILE A 7 -6.91 2.02 9.96
N TYR A 8 -6.24 2.47 8.91
CA TYR A 8 -5.20 3.49 8.97
C TYR A 8 -5.83 4.87 8.91
N THR A 9 -5.33 5.75 9.77
CA THR A 9 -5.62 7.18 9.71
C THR A 9 -4.75 7.87 8.66
N LYS A 10 -5.13 9.10 8.26
CA LYS A 10 -4.32 9.88 7.31
C LYS A 10 -2.95 10.25 7.89
N GLU A 11 -2.86 10.46 9.20
CA GLU A 11 -1.58 10.72 9.90
C GLU A 11 -0.65 9.52 9.79
N GLU A 12 -1.17 8.30 9.99
CA GLU A 12 -0.39 7.07 9.82
C GLU A 12 0.07 6.79 8.39
N LEU A 13 -0.39 7.54 7.40
CA LEU A 13 0.02 7.43 6.01
C LEU A 13 0.77 8.68 5.53
N GLU A 14 1.15 9.60 6.42
CA GLU A 14 1.82 10.87 6.05
C GLU A 14 3.15 10.65 5.31
N TYR A 15 3.83 9.54 5.59
CA TYR A 15 5.10 9.16 4.98
C TYR A 15 4.92 8.49 3.61
N LEU A 16 3.69 8.18 3.21
CA LEU A 16 3.38 7.65 1.90
C LEU A 16 2.86 8.74 0.97
N LYS A 17 3.30 8.69 -0.28
CA LYS A 17 2.86 9.60 -1.31
C LYS A 17 1.61 9.06 -2.00
N PHE A 18 0.52 9.83 -1.98
CA PHE A 18 -0.66 9.50 -2.78
C PHE A 18 -0.31 9.40 -4.27
N VAL A 19 -0.79 8.33 -4.92
CA VAL A 19 -0.57 8.06 -6.35
C VAL A 19 -1.85 8.30 -7.14
N ASN A 20 -2.88 7.53 -6.85
CA ASN A 20 -4.19 7.63 -7.49
C ASN A 20 -5.29 7.11 -6.56
N LYS A 21 -6.53 7.35 -6.96
CA LYS A 21 -7.73 6.75 -6.39
C LYS A 21 -8.61 6.24 -7.53
N GLU A 22 -9.05 5.00 -7.44
CA GLU A 22 -9.98 4.36 -8.39
C GLU A 22 -11.16 3.81 -7.58
N ASP A 23 -12.35 4.33 -7.84
CA ASP A 23 -13.56 4.08 -7.04
C ASP A 23 -13.31 4.34 -5.54
N ASN A 24 -13.29 3.27 -4.73
CA ASN A 24 -13.01 3.30 -3.29
C ASN A 24 -11.59 2.85 -2.95
N ILE A 25 -10.76 2.52 -3.95
CA ILE A 25 -9.39 2.05 -3.76
C ILE A 25 -8.44 3.24 -3.86
N VAL A 26 -7.65 3.47 -2.82
CA VAL A 26 -6.61 4.49 -2.76
C VAL A 26 -5.24 3.83 -2.85
N THR A 27 -4.42 4.28 -3.79
CA THR A 27 -3.05 3.81 -3.93
C THR A 27 -2.08 4.86 -3.40
N TYR A 28 -1.24 4.43 -2.46
CA TYR A 28 -0.10 5.18 -1.96
C TYR A 28 1.20 4.54 -2.39
N LYS A 29 2.30 5.29 -2.36
CA LYS A 29 3.64 4.81 -2.71
C LYS A 29 4.67 5.32 -1.72
N ASP A 30 5.57 4.44 -1.29
CA ASP A 30 6.70 4.83 -0.45
C ASP A 30 7.89 5.35 -1.28
N ASN A 31 8.92 5.83 -0.59
CA ASN A 31 10.15 6.34 -1.21
C ASN A 31 11.01 5.25 -1.88
N VAL A 32 10.77 3.97 -1.57
CA VAL A 32 11.49 2.81 -2.15
C VAL A 32 10.77 2.28 -3.41
N GLY A 33 9.56 2.76 -3.63
CA GLY A 33 8.72 2.49 -4.78
C GLY A 33 7.68 1.40 -4.57
N ASN A 34 7.51 0.88 -3.36
CA ASN A 34 6.41 -0.03 -3.04
C ASN A 34 5.08 0.74 -3.09
N GLN A 35 4.05 0.10 -3.64
CA GLN A 35 2.72 0.64 -3.68
C GLN A 35 1.84 -0.06 -2.65
N TYR A 36 1.01 0.71 -1.96
CA TYR A 36 0.10 0.26 -0.92
C TYR A 36 -1.31 0.60 -1.34
N LEU A 37 -2.18 -0.40 -1.40
CA LEU A 37 -3.58 -0.27 -1.78
C LEU A 37 -4.42 -0.30 -0.52
N PHE A 38 -5.32 0.67 -0.40
CA PHE A 38 -6.26 0.80 0.70
C PHE A 38 -7.67 0.97 0.15
N GLU A 39 -8.67 0.50 0.88
CA GLU A 39 -10.07 0.79 0.62
C GLU A 39 -10.54 1.92 1.54
N GLU A 40 -11.21 2.92 0.99
CA GLU A 40 -11.84 3.98 1.77
C GLU A 40 -13.13 3.45 2.41
N VAL A 41 -13.15 3.47 3.75
CA VAL A 41 -14.30 3.07 4.58
C VAL A 41 -14.70 4.24 5.47
N ASP A 42 -15.91 4.23 6.03
CA ASP A 42 -16.44 5.34 6.86
C ASP A 42 -15.49 5.82 7.97
N LYS A 43 -14.64 4.93 8.49
CA LYS A 43 -13.72 5.21 9.61
C LYS A 43 -12.26 5.47 9.18
N GLY A 44 -11.92 5.45 7.89
CA GLY A 44 -10.55 5.66 7.41
C GLY A 44 -10.17 4.81 6.21
N LEU A 45 -8.94 4.29 6.21
CA LEU A 45 -8.40 3.51 5.10
C LEU A 45 -8.09 2.07 5.54
N LYS A 46 -8.83 1.11 5.00
CA LYS A 46 -8.62 -0.32 5.26
C LYS A 46 -7.52 -0.85 4.35
N TYR A 47 -6.47 -1.45 4.91
CA TYR A 47 -5.40 -2.02 4.08
C TYR A 47 -5.89 -3.23 3.27
N LEU A 48 -5.59 -3.22 1.97
CA LEU A 48 -5.89 -4.34 1.08
C LEU A 48 -4.64 -5.15 0.76
N SER A 49 -3.61 -4.49 0.21
CA SER A 49 -2.41 -5.19 -0.25
C SER A 49 -1.25 -4.24 -0.51
N THR A 50 -0.03 -4.80 -0.59
CA THR A 50 1.17 -4.07 -1.00
C THR A 50 1.76 -4.71 -2.25
N ILE A 51 1.95 -3.92 -3.29
CA ILE A 51 2.70 -4.28 -4.49
C ILE A 51 4.15 -3.84 -4.27
N LYS A 52 5.01 -4.80 -3.95
CA LYS A 52 6.43 -4.54 -3.76
C LYS A 52 7.11 -4.23 -5.09
N ASN A 53 7.93 -3.18 -5.10
CA ASN A 53 8.77 -2.87 -6.24
C ASN A 53 9.84 -3.98 -6.40
N ARG A 54 9.60 -4.95 -7.29
CA ARG A 54 10.53 -6.07 -7.54
C ARG A 54 11.79 -5.69 -8.34
N SER A 55 11.99 -4.41 -8.65
CA SER A 55 13.11 -3.94 -9.48
C SER A 55 14.52 -4.19 -8.91
N ARG A 56 14.68 -4.81 -7.73
CA ARG A 56 15.98 -5.20 -7.16
C ARG A 56 16.11 -6.66 -6.73
N ILE A 57 15.26 -7.57 -7.25
CA ILE A 57 15.43 -9.02 -7.07
C ILE A 57 15.55 -9.74 -8.42
N SER A 58 16.22 -9.13 -9.38
CA SER A 58 16.73 -9.81 -10.57
C SER A 58 18.24 -9.60 -10.64
N SER A 59 18.94 -10.01 -9.59
CA SER A 59 20.39 -10.11 -9.60
C SER A 59 20.79 -11.50 -9.14
N GLY A 60 20.76 -12.44 -10.09
CA GLY A 60 21.65 -13.60 -10.08
C GLY A 60 21.08 -14.89 -9.50
N TRP A 61 20.22 -15.59 -10.25
CA TRP A 61 20.23 -17.06 -10.29
C TRP A 61 19.94 -17.52 -11.72
N GLY A 62 20.93 -18.16 -12.36
CA GLY A 62 20.71 -19.12 -13.45
C GLY A 62 21.04 -18.67 -14.87
N ASN A 63 22.33 -18.70 -15.24
CA ASN A 63 22.84 -19.60 -16.28
C ASN A 63 24.37 -19.67 -16.25
#